data_AF-A0A7V2TY22-F1
#
_entry.id   AF-A0A7V2TY22-F1
#
_cell.length_a   1.000
_cell.length_b   1.000
_cell.length_c   1.000
_cell.angle_alpha   90.00
_cell.angle_beta   90.00
_cell.angle_gamma   90.00
#
_symmetry.space_group_name_H-M   'P 1'
#
loop_
_entity.id
_entity.type
_entity.pdbx_description
1 polymer ?
#
loop_
_entity_poly.entity_id
_entity_poly.type
_entity_poly.pdbx_seq_one_letter_code
_entity_poly.pdbx_strand_id
1 'polypeptide(L)' 'KPGGKIEVLEGDWAPKRLVILEFPSIAQLKAWYDSPEYAPLLKIRLRTAKSKMVMIEGA' A
#
# COMPACT_ATOMS: atom_id res chain seq x y z
N LYS A 1 8.48 -13.20 -10.15
CA LYS A 1 7.61 -12.27 -10.91
C LYS A 1 6.91 -11.36 -9.90
N PRO A 2 7.10 -10.03 -9.92
CA PRO A 2 6.52 -9.19 -8.89
C PRO A 2 5.02 -9.02 -9.13
N GLY A 3 4.21 -9.57 -8.23
CA GLY A 3 2.74 -9.60 -8.28
C GLY A 3 2.21 -10.88 -8.92
N GLY A 4 1.65 -11.78 -8.11
CA GLY A 4 0.95 -12.98 -8.59
C GLY A 4 -0.29 -12.62 -9.43
N LYS A 5 -0.92 -13.63 -10.04
CA LYS A 5 -2.22 -13.46 -10.72
C LYS A 5 -3.24 -12.93 -9.70
N ILE A 6 -3.88 -11.81 -10.02
CA ILE A 6 -4.99 -11.28 -9.22
C ILE A 6 -6.28 -11.80 -9.86
N GLU A 7 -7.12 -12.43 -9.05
CA GLU A 7 -8.45 -12.89 -9.42
C GLU A 7 -9.45 -12.19 -8.50
N VAL A 8 -10.33 -11.38 -9.08
CA VAL A 8 -11.34 -10.63 -8.33
C VAL A 8 -12.55 -11.55 -8.15
N LEU A 9 -12.87 -11.90 -6.91
CA LEU A 9 -14.00 -12.76 -6.59
C LEU A 9 -15.31 -11.96 -6.52
N GLU A 10 -15.28 -10.75 -5.95
CA GLU A 10 -16.44 -9.88 -5.75
C GLU A 10 -16.06 -8.39 -5.84
N GLY A 11 -17.00 -7.57 -6.32
CA GLY A 11 -16.87 -6.11 -6.41
C GLY A 11 -15.98 -5.60 -7.54
N ASP A 12 -15.83 -4.27 -7.62
CA ASP A 12 -15.18 -3.60 -8.77
C ASP A 12 -13.71 -3.21 -8.51
N TRP A 13 -13.14 -3.60 -7.37
CA TRP A 13 -11.74 -3.29 -7.10
C TRP A 13 -10.81 -4.28 -7.79
N ALA A 14 -10.43 -3.94 -9.04
CA ALA A 14 -9.52 -4.73 -9.88
C ALA A 14 -8.13 -4.07 -10.02
N PRO A 15 -7.26 -4.11 -8.99
CA PRO A 15 -5.93 -3.50 -9.08
C PRO A 15 -5.03 -4.28 -10.04
N LYS A 16 -4.25 -3.57 -10.86
CA LYS A 16 -3.18 -4.19 -11.68
C LYS A 16 -2.02 -4.71 -10.85
N ARG A 17 -1.86 -4.20 -9.62
CA ARG A 17 -0.81 -4.56 -8.67
C ARG A 17 -1.34 -4.42 -7.25
N LEU A 18 -1.16 -5.46 -6.45
CA LEU A 18 -1.45 -5.46 -5.02
C LEU A 18 -0.12 -5.56 -4.24
N VAL A 19 0.03 -4.73 -3.21
CA VAL A 19 1.21 -4.72 -2.33
C VAL A 19 0.69 -4.80 -0.90
N ILE A 20 1.24 -5.74 -0.13
CA ILE A 20 0.96 -5.92 1.30
C ILE A 20 2.27 -5.66 2.03
N LEU A 21 2.22 -4.79 3.03
CA LEU A 21 3.34 -4.47 3.90
C LEU A 21 2.95 -4.84 5.33
N GLU A 22 3.74 -5.71 5.94
CA GLU A 22 3.57 -6.10 7.34
C GLU A 22 4.54 -5.29 8.20
N PHE A 23 4.03 -4.79 9.33
CA PHE A 23 4.82 -4.05 10.31
C PHE A 23 4.63 -4.68 11.69
N PRO A 24 5.66 -4.67 12.55
CA PRO A 24 5.56 -5.18 13.91
C PRO A 24 4.52 -4.46 14.79
N SER A 25 4.16 -3.21 14.46
CA SER A 25 3.10 -2.47 15.13
C SER A 25 2.56 -1.32 14.27
N ILE A 26 1.37 -0.82 14.61
CA ILE A 26 0.79 0.38 13.98
C ILE A 26 1.70 1.60 14.13
N ALA A 27 2.35 1.75 15.29
CA ALA A 27 3.25 2.87 15.52
C ALA A 27 4.40 2.89 14.49
N GLN A 28 4.97 1.72 14.17
CA GLN A 28 6.01 1.61 13.15
C GLN A 28 5.50 1.85 11.74
N LEU A 29 4.28 1.39 11.41
CA LEU A 29 3.64 1.68 10.12
C LEU A 29 3.44 3.18 9.94
N LYS A 30 2.92 3.88 10.96
CA LYS A 30 2.73 5.34 10.92
C LYS A 30 4.06 6.07 10.81
N ALA A 31 5.04 5.69 11.62
CA ALA A 31 6.39 6.27 11.56
C ALA A 31 7.01 6.13 10.16
N TRP A 32 6.82 4.98 9.50
CA TRP A 32 7.25 4.79 8.11
C TRP A 32 6.48 5.68 7.13
N TYR A 33 5.15 5.72 7.21
CA TYR A 33 4.33 6.48 6.26
C TYR A 33 4.58 7.99 6.35
N ASP A 34 4.79 8.50 7.56
CA ASP A 34 5.06 9.91 7.85
C ASP A 34 6.56 10.25 7.81
N SER A 35 7.43 9.29 7.48
CA SER A 35 8.88 9.49 7.49
C SER A 35 9.34 10.50 6.42
N PRO A 36 10.33 11.37 6.73
CA PRO A 36 10.88 12.30 5.76
C PRO A 36 11.55 11.58 4.58
N GLU A 37 12.07 10.36 4.81
CA GLU A 37 12.68 9.52 3.78
C GLU A 37 11.62 8.98 2.79
N TYR A 38 10.42 8.63 3.27
CA TYR A 38 9.35 8.12 2.41
C TYR A 38 8.56 9.23 1.70
N ALA A 39 8.47 10.43 2.29
CA ALA A 39 7.74 11.57 1.72
C ALA A 39 8.03 11.89 0.23
N PRO A 40 9.29 11.92 -0.26
CA PRO A 40 9.54 12.15 -1.70
C PRO A 40 9.03 11.01 -2.58
N LEU A 41 9.08 9.76 -2.12
CA LEU A 41 8.57 8.60 -2.85
C LEU A 41 7.03 8.61 -2.91
N LEU A 42 6.38 9.01 -1.82
CA LEU A 42 4.94 9.21 -1.77
C LEU A 42 4.49 10.24 -2.81
N LYS A 43 5.18 11.38 -2.92
CA LYS A 43 4.87 12.41 -3.95
C LYS A 43 4.96 11.86 -5.36
N ILE A 44 5.98 11.06 -5.67
CA ILE A 44 6.10 10.41 -6.99
C ILE A 44 4.92 9.46 -7.22
N ARG A 45 4.61 8.59 -6.24
CA ARG A 45 3.50 7.62 -6.34
C ARG A 45 2.17 8.30 -6.61
N LEU A 46 1.85 9.38 -5.88
CA LEU A 46 0.60 10.10 -6.05
C LEU A 46 0.51 10.82 -7.41
N ARG A 47 1.64 11.27 -7.97
CA ARG A 47 1.70 11.90 -9.30
C ARG A 47 1.54 10.89 -10.44
N THR A 48 2.07 9.68 -10.28
CA THR A 48 2.16 8.70 -11.38
C THR A 48 1.13 7.59 -11.30
N ALA A 49 0.47 7.40 -10.17
CA ALA A 49 -0.50 6.32 -9.96
C ALA A 49 -1.70 6.76 -9.12
N LYS A 50 -2.90 6.37 -9.57
CA LYS A 50 -4.09 6.35 -8.73
C LYS A 50 -4.11 5.01 -7.99
N SER A 51 -4.01 5.05 -6.67
CA SER A 51 -3.97 3.85 -5.83
C SER A 51 -4.95 3.99 -4.66
N LYS A 52 -5.45 2.85 -4.18
CA LYS A 52 -6.17 2.75 -2.92
C LYS A 52 -5.21 2.16 -1.88
N MET A 53 -5.20 2.71 -0.68
CA MET A 53 -4.36 2.26 0.41
C MET A 53 -5.17 2.28 1.69
N VAL A 54 -5.06 1.22 2.48
CA VAL A 54 -5.69 1.09 3.78
C VAL A 54 -4.65 0.60 4.77
N MET A 55 -4.79 1.04 6.01
CA MET A 55 -4.07 0.52 7.17
C MET A 55 -5.06 -0.34 7.96
N ILE A 56 -4.62 -1.52 8.40
CA ILE A 56 -5.44 -2.45 9.18
C ILE A 56 -4.68 -2.78 10.46
N GLU A 57 -5.36 -2.72 11.60
CA GLU A 57 -4.85 -3.25 12.86
C GLU A 57 -5.02 -4.78 12.87
N GLY A 58 -3.93 -5.51 13.07
CA GLY A 58 -4.01 -6.95 13.34
C GLY A 58 -4.61 -7.19 14.73
N ALA A 59 -5.46 -8.21 14.85
CA ALA A 59 -6.04 -8.64 16.11
C ALA A 59 -5.05 -9.46 16.95
#